data_AF-A0AAT9HEU7-F1
#
_entry.id   AF-A0AAT9HEU7-F1
#
_cell.length_a   1.000
_cell.length_b   1.000
_cell.length_c   1.000
_cell.angle_alpha   90.00
_cell.angle_beta   90.00
_cell.angle_gamma   90.00
#
_symmetry.space_group_name_H-M   'P 1'
#
loop_
_entity.id
_entity.type
_entity.pdbx_description
1 polymer ?
#
loop_
_entity_poly.entity_id
_entity_poly.type
_entity_poly.pdbx_seq_one_letter_code
_entity_poly.pdbx_strand_id
1 'polypeptide(L)'
;MLVAAAVCPCPPLLVPEVAAGAAPEMDTARAACTDALGVLAAARPDLLVVVGPGDGAGPETYPEGTPGSFKGFGVDMDVRLGRAADGPAGRELLYGPAIGAWLLSRTGWAHAPVQALAVGRTSRPSGAPRRARPWPDGRSGWRCW
;
A
#
# COMPACT_ATOMS: atom_id res chain seq x y z
N MET A 1 0.22 9.03 16.47
CA MET A 1 -1.12 9.60 16.17
C MET A 1 -1.35 9.49 14.67
N LEU A 2 -2.57 9.18 14.21
CA LEU A 2 -2.89 9.22 12.77
C LEU A 2 -3.27 10.66 12.39
N VAL A 3 -2.45 11.32 11.59
CA VAL A 3 -2.64 12.74 11.22
C VAL A 3 -3.28 12.93 9.85
N ALA A 4 -3.15 11.95 8.96
CA ALA A 4 -3.77 11.91 7.64
C ALA A 4 -3.79 10.47 7.10
N ALA A 5 -4.66 10.21 6.12
CA ALA A 5 -4.73 8.94 5.41
C ALA A 5 -5.17 9.19 3.96
N ALA A 6 -4.67 8.37 3.04
CA ALA A 6 -5.07 8.36 1.64
C ALA A 6 -5.27 6.92 1.17
N VAL A 7 -6.18 6.73 0.22
CA VAL A 7 -6.43 5.44 -0.41
C VAL A 7 -6.05 5.54 -1.88
N CYS A 8 -5.04 4.78 -2.27
CA CYS A 8 -4.64 4.65 -3.67
C CYS A 8 -5.12 3.28 -4.19
N PRO A 9 -5.65 3.20 -5.42
CA PRO A 9 -5.90 1.91 -6.05
C PRO A 9 -4.59 1.11 -6.14
N CYS A 10 -4.64 -0.21 -5.93
CA CYS A 10 -3.48 -1.10 -6.07
C CYS A 10 -3.59 -2.13 -7.23
N PRO A 11 -4.19 -1.81 -8.40
CA PRO A 11 -4.05 -2.69 -9.56
C PRO A 11 -2.63 -2.57 -10.14
N PRO A 12 -2.03 -3.66 -10.62
CA PRO A 12 -0.74 -3.62 -11.31
C PRO A 12 -0.70 -2.63 -12.49
N LEU A 13 -1.85 -2.40 -13.16
CA LEU A 13 -2.02 -1.44 -14.27
C LEU A 13 -1.73 0.03 -13.86
N LEU A 14 -1.66 0.33 -12.56
CA LEU A 14 -1.24 1.65 -12.10
C LEU A 14 0.21 1.95 -12.53
N VAL A 15 1.04 0.92 -12.68
CA VAL A 15 2.39 1.00 -13.21
C VAL A 15 2.35 1.07 -14.74
N PRO A 16 2.79 2.18 -15.38
CA PRO A 16 2.73 2.35 -16.83
C PRO A 16 3.41 1.24 -17.63
N GLU A 17 4.55 0.75 -17.14
CA GLU A 17 5.33 -0.31 -17.78
C GLU A 17 4.57 -1.64 -17.80
N VAL A 18 3.74 -1.90 -16.78
CA VAL A 18 2.86 -3.09 -16.72
C VAL A 18 1.62 -2.92 -17.60
N ALA A 19 1.20 -1.68 -17.86
CA ALA A 19 -0.05 -1.40 -18.55
C ALA A 19 -0.07 -1.68 -20.05
N ALA A 20 1.06 -2.06 -20.66
CA ALA A 20 1.16 -2.60 -22.02
C ALA A 20 0.33 -1.83 -23.08
N GLY A 21 0.50 -0.51 -23.14
CA GLY A 21 -0.21 0.38 -24.08
C GLY A 21 -1.51 0.98 -23.54
N ALA A 22 -2.11 0.39 -22.49
CA ALA A 22 -3.27 0.92 -21.77
C ALA A 22 -2.88 1.85 -20.59
N ALA A 23 -1.69 2.45 -20.68
CA ALA A 23 -1.25 3.39 -19.66
C ALA A 23 -2.16 4.62 -19.60
N PRO A 24 -2.49 5.33 -20.71
CA PRO A 24 -3.25 6.58 -20.64
C PRO A 24 -4.59 6.49 -19.89
N GLU A 25 -5.25 5.34 -19.95
CA GLU A 25 -6.50 5.01 -19.25
C GLU A 25 -6.38 5.17 -17.74
N MET A 26 -5.17 5.09 -17.21
CA MET A 26 -4.87 5.14 -15.78
C MET A 26 -4.18 6.45 -15.35
N ASP A 27 -4.01 7.42 -16.27
CA ASP A 27 -3.35 8.70 -15.96
C ASP A 27 -4.10 9.51 -14.89
N THR A 28 -5.42 9.59 -14.98
CA THR A 28 -6.24 10.29 -13.98
C THR A 28 -6.08 9.68 -12.59
N ALA A 29 -6.05 8.34 -12.50
CA ALA A 29 -5.85 7.65 -11.22
C ALA A 29 -4.45 7.90 -10.66
N ARG A 30 -3.41 7.86 -11.52
CA ARG A 30 -2.04 8.21 -11.12
C ARG A 30 -1.90 9.65 -10.64
N ALA A 31 -2.54 10.60 -11.32
CA ALA A 31 -2.55 12.00 -10.91
C ALA A 31 -3.20 12.16 -9.53
N ALA A 32 -4.36 11.54 -9.32
CA ALA A 32 -5.03 11.56 -8.02
C ALA A 32 -4.18 10.95 -6.89
N CYS A 33 -3.43 9.87 -7.16
CA CYS A 33 -2.48 9.31 -6.20
C CYS A 33 -1.36 10.31 -5.85
N THR A 34 -0.80 11.00 -6.86
CA THR A 34 0.21 12.04 -6.64
C THR A 34 -0.33 13.17 -5.76
N ASP A 35 -1.54 13.67 -6.06
CA ASP A 35 -2.18 14.73 -5.28
C ASP A 35 -2.42 14.29 -3.83
N ALA A 36 -2.90 13.07 -3.64
CA ALA A 36 -3.13 12.49 -2.32
C ALA A 36 -1.82 12.36 -1.51
N LEU A 37 -0.72 11.97 -2.15
CA LEU A 37 0.61 11.96 -1.51
C LEU A 37 1.06 13.37 -1.14
N GLY A 38 0.75 14.39 -1.95
CA GLY A 38 0.98 15.80 -1.61
C GLY A 38 0.24 16.23 -0.34
N VAL A 39 -1.02 15.81 -0.17
CA VAL A 39 -1.80 16.06 1.06
C VAL A 39 -1.18 15.37 2.26
N LEU A 40 -0.74 14.12 2.12
CA LEU A 40 -0.05 13.41 3.20
C LEU A 40 1.26 14.10 3.59
N ALA A 41 2.03 14.60 2.63
CA ALA A 41 3.25 15.35 2.89
C ALA A 41 2.98 16.65 3.66
N ALA A 42 1.93 17.39 3.30
CA ALA A 42 1.54 18.63 3.96
C ALA A 42 1.13 18.42 5.44
N ALA A 43 0.62 17.24 5.78
CA ALA A 43 0.31 16.87 7.15
C ALA A 43 1.55 16.67 8.04
N ARG A 44 2.75 16.62 7.46
CA ARG A 44 4.05 16.43 8.14
C ARG A 44 4.03 15.24 9.13
N PRO A 45 3.75 14.02 8.65
CA PRO A 45 3.77 12.85 9.51
C PRO A 45 5.19 12.54 9.98
N ASP A 46 5.33 11.96 11.17
CA ASP A 46 6.62 11.44 11.65
C ASP A 46 6.96 10.08 11.02
N LEU A 47 5.96 9.36 10.48
CA LEU A 47 6.08 8.05 9.85
C LEU A 47 4.95 7.87 8.83
N LEU A 48 5.29 7.39 7.63
CA LEU A 48 4.31 6.93 6.64
C LEU A 48 4.20 5.40 6.69
N VAL A 49 2.98 4.87 6.84
CA VAL A 49 2.71 3.43 6.78
C VAL A 49 1.95 3.11 5.49
N VAL A 50 2.58 2.33 4.60
CA VAL A 50 1.98 1.82 3.36
C VAL A 50 1.27 0.51 3.67
N VAL A 51 -0.06 0.51 3.60
CA VAL A 51 -0.87 -0.69 3.86
C VAL A 51 -1.35 -1.27 2.54
N GLY A 52 -1.15 -2.57 2.33
CA GLY A 52 -1.60 -3.26 1.13
C GLY A 52 -2.10 -4.68 1.42
N PRO A 53 -2.72 -5.34 0.43
CA PRO A 53 -3.13 -6.74 0.56
C PRO A 53 -1.93 -7.65 0.85
N GLY A 54 -2.15 -8.63 1.72
CA GLY A 54 -1.25 -9.75 1.97
C GLY A 54 -1.95 -11.10 1.84
N ASP A 55 -1.14 -12.16 1.77
CA ASP A 55 -1.63 -13.54 1.54
C ASP A 55 -1.71 -14.36 2.84
N GLY A 56 -1.01 -13.92 3.90
CA GLY A 56 -0.95 -14.62 5.19
C GLY A 56 -2.19 -14.47 6.08
N ALA A 57 -2.21 -15.22 7.19
CA ALA A 57 -3.26 -15.14 8.20
C ALA A 57 -3.13 -13.93 9.15
N GLY A 58 -1.98 -13.25 9.12
CA GLY A 58 -1.66 -12.11 9.98
C GLY A 58 -0.98 -10.98 9.21
N PRO A 59 -0.83 -9.80 9.84
CA PRO A 59 -0.13 -8.69 9.22
C PRO A 59 1.37 -8.97 9.11
N GLU A 60 1.96 -8.56 7.99
CA GLU A 60 3.39 -8.74 7.71
C GLU A 60 4.03 -7.37 7.50
N THR A 61 5.06 -7.07 8.29
CA THR A 61 5.73 -5.77 8.30
C THR A 61 7.00 -5.79 7.45
N TYR A 62 7.24 -4.70 6.74
CA TYR A 62 8.41 -4.49 5.89
C TYR A 62 9.08 -3.16 6.23
N PRO A 63 10.36 -3.14 6.62
CA PRO A 63 11.08 -1.91 6.92
C PRO A 63 11.38 -1.10 5.65
N GLU A 64 11.74 0.18 5.84
CA GLU A 64 12.33 0.99 4.77
C GLU A 64 13.52 0.27 4.12
N GLY A 65 13.71 0.44 2.81
CA GLY A 65 14.73 -0.24 2.02
C GLY A 65 14.34 -1.63 1.49
N THR A 66 13.21 -2.19 1.93
CA THR A 66 12.73 -3.50 1.43
C THR A 66 12.55 -3.48 -0.09
N PRO A 67 13.18 -4.40 -0.84
CA PRO A 67 13.01 -4.50 -2.29
C PRO A 67 11.64 -5.08 -2.66
N GLY A 68 11.14 -4.74 -3.84
CA GLY A 68 10.02 -5.39 -4.50
C GLY A 68 10.29 -5.46 -6.00
N SER A 69 9.50 -6.26 -6.72
CA SER A 69 9.67 -6.42 -8.16
C SER A 69 8.34 -6.58 -8.88
N PHE A 70 8.27 -6.08 -10.12
CA PHE A 70 7.16 -6.29 -11.05
C PHE A 70 7.45 -7.37 -12.10
N LYS A 71 8.55 -8.13 -11.95
CA LYS A 71 8.90 -9.27 -12.82
C LYS A 71 7.79 -10.31 -12.91
N GLY A 72 7.03 -10.51 -11.83
CA GLY A 72 5.84 -11.38 -11.82
C GLY A 72 4.70 -10.93 -12.76
N PHE A 73 4.74 -9.69 -13.24
CA PHE A 73 3.82 -9.14 -14.24
C PHE A 73 4.46 -9.01 -15.64
N GLY A 74 5.64 -9.61 -15.85
CA GLY A 74 6.34 -9.59 -17.13
C GLY A 74 7.19 -8.34 -17.40
N VAL A 75 7.40 -7.49 -16.39
CA VAL A 75 8.19 -6.26 -16.50
C VAL A 75 9.46 -6.39 -15.65
N ASP A 76 10.63 -6.21 -16.26
CA ASP A 76 11.92 -6.17 -15.56
C ASP A 76 12.10 -4.82 -14.84
N MET A 77 11.30 -4.61 -13.79
CA MET A 77 11.34 -3.40 -12.98
C MET A 77 11.35 -3.75 -11.50
N ASP A 78 12.43 -3.34 -10.83
CA ASP A 78 12.57 -3.43 -9.39
C ASP A 78 12.18 -2.11 -8.73
N VAL A 79 11.66 -2.19 -7.52
CA VAL A 79 11.27 -1.05 -6.69
C VAL A 79 11.79 -1.23 -5.27
N ARG A 80 11.79 -0.14 -4.50
CA ARG A 80 12.25 -0.16 -3.12
C ARG A 80 11.34 0.72 -2.27
N LEU A 81 11.02 0.25 -1.06
CA LEU A 81 10.23 1.02 -0.11
C LEU A 81 11.05 2.17 0.48
N GLY A 82 10.69 3.42 0.17
CA GLY A 82 11.39 4.59 0.71
C GLY A 82 12.86 4.63 0.28
N ARG A 83 13.74 5.09 1.18
CA ARG A 83 15.17 5.21 0.89
C ARG A 83 15.87 3.85 0.90
N ALA A 84 16.99 3.78 0.19
CA ALA A 84 17.90 2.64 0.32
C ALA A 84 18.42 2.58 1.76
N ALA A 85 18.32 1.39 2.38
CA ALA A 85 18.91 1.11 3.68
C ALA A 85 20.09 0.16 3.49
N ASP A 86 21.18 0.41 4.22
CA ASP A 86 22.32 -0.50 4.28
C ASP A 86 21.94 -1.67 5.21
N GLY A 87 21.75 -2.85 4.62
CA GLY A 87 21.39 -4.06 5.34
C GLY A 87 21.17 -5.25 4.40
N PRO A 88 21.16 -6.49 4.92
CA PRO A 88 20.86 -7.66 4.11
C PRO A 88 19.49 -7.49 3.46
N ALA A 89 19.38 -7.83 2.17
CA ALA A 89 18.11 -7.84 1.47
C ALA A 89 17.17 -8.79 2.21
N GLY A 90 16.20 -8.22 2.93
CA GLY A 90 15.11 -8.99 3.53
C GLY A 90 14.24 -9.61 2.43
N ARG A 91 13.17 -10.27 2.87
CA ARG A 91 12.08 -10.72 1.99
C ARG A 91 11.58 -9.60 1.08
N GLU A 92 11.15 -9.96 -0.14
CA GLU A 92 10.56 -8.99 -1.06
C GLU A 92 9.16 -8.53 -0.64
N LEU A 93 8.80 -7.30 -1.03
CA LEU A 93 7.46 -6.75 -0.91
C LEU A 93 6.46 -7.58 -1.72
N LEU A 94 5.28 -7.83 -1.14
CA LEU A 94 4.13 -8.28 -1.91
C LEU A 94 3.65 -7.18 -2.85
N TYR A 95 2.93 -7.55 -3.92
CA TYR A 95 2.55 -6.63 -4.99
C TYR A 95 1.80 -5.38 -4.50
N GLY A 96 0.93 -5.53 -3.49
CA GLY A 96 0.16 -4.41 -2.93
C GLY A 96 1.07 -3.32 -2.35
N PRO A 97 1.89 -3.63 -1.33
CA PRO A 97 2.92 -2.73 -0.84
C PRO A 97 3.96 -2.29 -1.89
N ALA A 98 4.27 -3.13 -2.89
CA ALA A 98 5.19 -2.77 -3.98
C ALA A 98 4.64 -1.64 -4.87
N ILE A 99 3.32 -1.59 -5.11
CA ILE A 99 2.69 -0.45 -5.82
C ILE A 99 2.80 0.84 -4.99
N GLY A 100 2.63 0.75 -3.67
CA GLY A 100 2.85 1.90 -2.77
C GLY A 100 4.31 2.39 -2.81
N ALA A 101 5.28 1.46 -2.79
CA ALA A 101 6.69 1.79 -2.97
C ALA A 101 6.97 2.47 -4.32
N TRP A 102 6.36 1.97 -5.40
CA TRP A 102 6.44 2.58 -6.73
C TRP A 102 5.89 4.02 -6.76
N LEU A 103 4.71 4.25 -6.17
CA LEU A 103 4.11 5.58 -6.06
C LEU A 103 5.01 6.56 -5.31
N LEU A 104 5.57 6.13 -4.17
CA LEU A 104 6.47 6.96 -3.36
C LEU A 104 7.78 7.31 -4.09
N SER A 105 8.35 6.35 -4.81
CA SER A 105 9.53 6.57 -5.66
C SER A 105 9.24 7.59 -6.75
N ARG A 106 8.11 7.43 -7.46
CA ARG A 106 7.65 8.34 -8.52
C ARG A 106 7.48 9.78 -8.05
N THR A 107 6.98 9.99 -6.83
CA THR A 107 6.79 11.34 -6.27
C THR A 107 8.04 11.87 -5.55
N GLY A 108 9.13 11.10 -5.48
CA GLY A 108 10.33 11.48 -4.74
C GLY A 108 10.09 11.67 -3.24
N TRP A 109 9.23 10.84 -2.64
CA TRP A 109 8.87 10.98 -1.23
C TRP A 109 10.11 10.96 -0.32
N ALA A 110 10.30 12.05 0.43
CA ALA A 110 11.42 12.20 1.36
C ALA A 110 11.01 12.80 2.72
N HIS A 111 9.70 13.02 2.95
CA HIS A 111 9.20 13.80 4.08
C HIS A 111 9.32 13.10 5.43
N ALA A 112 9.21 11.76 5.45
CA ALA A 112 9.25 10.95 6.66
C ALA A 112 9.77 9.53 6.32
N PRO A 113 10.29 8.79 7.31
CA PRO A 113 10.54 7.36 7.18
C PRO A 113 9.28 6.61 6.73
N VAL A 114 9.49 5.45 6.09
CA VAL A 114 8.40 4.66 5.53
C VAL A 114 8.47 3.21 6.02
N GLN A 115 7.32 2.64 6.38
CA GLN A 115 7.18 1.22 6.66
C GLN A 115 5.99 0.67 5.87
N ALA A 116 6.05 -0.60 5.45
CA ALA A 116 4.93 -1.25 4.80
C ALA A 116 4.31 -2.34 5.69
N LEU A 117 3.01 -2.54 5.51
CA LEU A 117 2.21 -3.55 6.19
C LEU A 117 1.35 -4.28 5.14
N ALA A 118 1.61 -5.57 4.93
CA ALA A 118 0.71 -6.42 4.17
C ALA A 118 -0.32 -7.05 5.11
N VAL A 119 -1.60 -6.92 4.77
CA VAL A 119 -2.70 -7.36 5.62
C VAL A 119 -3.47 -8.48 4.92
N GLY A 120 -3.45 -9.65 5.55
CA GLY A 120 -4.18 -10.84 5.08
C GLY A 120 -5.68 -10.62 4.94
N ARG A 121 -6.31 -11.22 3.92
CA ARG A 121 -7.79 -11.21 3.75
C ARG A 121 -8.54 -11.81 4.93
N THR A 122 -7.91 -12.74 5.65
CA THR A 122 -8.46 -13.39 6.85
C THR A 122 -7.92 -12.79 8.14
N SER A 123 -7.13 -11.71 8.05
CA SER A 123 -6.62 -11.03 9.23
C SER A 123 -7.79 -10.56 10.08
N ARG A 124 -7.76 -10.93 11.36
CA ARG A 124 -8.73 -10.43 12.33
C ARG A 124 -8.21 -9.13 12.91
N PRO A 125 -9.07 -8.12 13.13
CA PRO A 125 -8.72 -7.02 13.98
C PRO A 125 -8.30 -7.57 15.35
N SER A 126 -7.17 -7.13 15.86
CA SER A 126 -6.76 -7.44 17.23
C SER A 126 -7.88 -6.98 18.18
N GLY A 127 -8.43 -7.90 18.98
CA GLY A 127 -9.53 -7.62 19.91
C GLY A 127 -10.95 -7.78 19.35
N ALA A 128 -11.14 -8.25 18.10
CA ALA A 128 -12.48 -8.56 17.60
C ALA A 128 -13.12 -9.68 18.46
N PRO A 129 -14.30 -9.46 19.08
CA PRO A 129 -14.95 -10.51 19.85
C PRO A 129 -15.25 -11.71 18.94
N ARG A 130 -15.09 -12.93 19.48
CA ARG A 130 -15.57 -14.16 18.81
C ARG A 130 -17.00 -13.90 18.34
N ARG A 131 -17.26 -14.03 17.03
CA ARG A 131 -18.53 -13.71 16.33
C ARG A 131 -19.66 -13.41 17.33
N ALA A 132 -19.97 -12.13 17.51
CA ALA A 132 -21.17 -11.74 18.25
C ALA A 132 -22.36 -12.47 17.60
N ARG A 133 -23.25 -13.05 18.43
CA ARG A 133 -24.49 -13.65 17.96
C ARG A 133 -25.24 -12.64 17.09
N PRO A 134 -25.96 -13.09 16.04
CA PRO A 134 -26.72 -12.19 15.20
C PRO A 134 -27.67 -11.33 16.05
N TRP A 135 -27.72 -10.04 15.73
CA TRP A 135 -28.65 -9.09 16.32
C TRP A 135 -30.09 -9.51 15.93
N PRO A 136 -31.07 -9.46 16.86
CA PRO A 136 -32.40 -10.03 16.65
C PRO A 136 -33.21 -9.44 15.48
N ASP A 137 -32.77 -8.33 14.90
CA ASP A 137 -33.58 -7.46 14.04
C ASP A 137 -33.00 -7.22 12.63
N GLY A 138 -32.03 -8.03 12.19
CA GLY A 138 -31.76 -8.28 10.76
C GLY A 138 -31.25 -7.11 9.90
N ARG A 139 -30.82 -5.99 10.49
CA ARG A 139 -30.27 -4.85 9.73
C ARG A 139 -28.73 -4.88 9.75
N SER A 140 -28.12 -5.27 8.63
CA SER A 140 -26.68 -5.17 8.42
C SER A 140 -26.31 -3.75 7.95
N GLY A 141 -26.16 -2.83 8.91
CA GLY A 141 -25.66 -1.48 8.67
C GLY A 141 -24.15 -1.42 8.79
N TRP A 142 -23.45 -1.47 7.65
CA TRP A 142 -22.15 -0.80 7.46
C TRP A 142 -22.14 -0.26 6.03
N ARG A 143 -22.52 1.01 5.86
CA ARG A 143 -22.18 1.76 4.65
C ARG A 143 -20.83 2.41 4.93
N CYS A 144 -19.77 1.74 4.51
CA CYS A 144 -18.47 2.38 4.31
C CYS A 144 -18.57 3.21 3.03
N TRP A 145 -18.11 4.46 3.08
CA TRP A 145 -17.79 5.26 1.91
C TRP A 145 -16.72 4.56 1.06
#